data_AF-A0A0H2RG87-F1
#
_entry.id   AF-A0A0H2RG87-F1
#
_cell.length_a   1.000
_cell.length_b   1.000
_cell.length_c   1.000
_cell.angle_alpha   90.00
_cell.angle_beta   90.00
_cell.angle_gamma   90.00
#
_symmetry.space_group_name_H-M   'P 1'
#
loop_
_entity.id
_entity.type
_entity.pdbx_description
1 polymer ?
#
loop_
_entity_poly.entity_id
_entity_poly.type
_entity_poly.pdbx_seq_one_letter_code
_entity_poly.pdbx_strand_id
1 'polypeptide(L)' 'MNTYPYLPWSSFHTKAMKKGFIKGEAIRYARLSSRKRDYNKMISQFILRLQRRGYP' A
#
# COMPACT_ATOMS: atom_id res chain seq x y z
N MET A 1 17.81 5.29 -0.93
CA MET A 1 16.50 5.97 -0.78
C MET A 1 15.39 4.93 -0.87
N ASN A 2 14.40 4.96 0.03
CA ASN A 2 13.23 4.09 -0.08
C ASN A 2 12.34 4.58 -1.22
N THR A 3 12.19 3.78 -2.28
CA THR A 3 11.39 4.11 -3.48
C THR A 3 9.90 4.35 -3.18
N TYR A 4 9.42 3.90 -2.01
CA TYR A 4 8.05 4.12 -1.56
C TYR A 4 8.02 4.51 -0.08
N PRO A 5 7.30 5.58 0.31
CA PRO A 5 7.19 6.04 1.69
C PRO A 5 6.15 5.21 2.48
N TYR A 6 6.29 3.88 2.50
CA TYR A 6 5.41 3.04 3.30
C TYR A 6 5.74 3.20 4.78
N LEU A 7 4.71 3.47 5.59
CA LEU A 7 4.79 3.45 7.04
C LEU A 7 5.23 2.05 7.50
N PRO A 8 6.27 1.85 8.33
CA PRO A 8 6.58 0.54 8.92
C PRO A 8 5.45 0.08 9.85
N TRP A 9 5.17 -1.23 9.92
CA TRP A 9 4.15 -1.75 10.85
C TRP A 9 4.49 -1.45 12.32
N SER A 10 5.78 -1.57 12.66
CA SER A 10 6.35 -1.29 13.99
C SER A 10 6.32 0.19 14.40
N SER A 11 5.96 1.10 13.50
CA SER A 11 5.85 2.52 13.84
C SER A 11 4.68 2.80 14.79
N PHE A 12 4.78 3.87 15.59
CA PHE A 12 3.78 4.29 16.58
C PHE A 12 2.44 4.80 16.00
N HIS A 13 2.23 4.71 14.69
CA HIS A 13 0.96 5.09 14.06
C HIS A 13 -0.17 4.16 14.51
N THR A 14 -1.34 4.74 14.75
CA THR A 14 -2.53 3.96 15.11
C THR A 14 -2.95 3.02 13.98
N LYS A 15 -3.67 1.95 14.32
CA LYS A 15 -4.25 1.04 13.32
C LYS A 15 -5.14 1.79 12.30
N ALA A 16 -5.85 2.83 12.76
CA ALA A 16 -6.69 3.67 11.89
C ALA A 16 -5.87 4.43 10.84
N MET A 17 -4.73 5.03 11.23
CA MET A 17 -3.84 5.72 10.31
C MET A 17 -3.23 4.77 9.27
N LYS A 18 -2.75 3.60 9.72
CA LYS A 18 -2.21 2.57 8.83
C LYS A 18 -3.27 2.08 7.83
N LYS A 19 -4.51 1.85 8.29
CA LYS A 19 -5.65 1.50 7.43
C LYS A 19 -5.98 2.61 6.43
N GLY A 20 -5.97 3.87 6.87
CA GLY A 20 -6.18 5.03 6.02
C GLY A 20 -5.13 5.14 4.91
N PHE A 21 -3.86 4.93 5.26
CA PHE A 21 -2.76 4.90 4.30
C PHE A 21 -2.94 3.81 3.24
N ILE A 22 -3.22 2.56 3.65
CA ILE A 22 -3.45 1.43 2.74
C ILE A 22 -4.63 1.73 1.80
N LYS A 23 -5.73 2.27 2.33
CA LYS A 23 -6.91 2.63 1.54
C LYS A 23 -6.59 3.74 0.52
N GLY A 24 -5.91 4.79 0.95
CA GLY A 24 -5.52 5.91 0.07
C GLY A 24 -4.63 5.44 -1.08
N GLU A 25 -3.66 4.57 -0.79
CA GLU A 25 -2.75 4.04 -1.79
C GLU A 25 -3.44 3.09 -2.78
N ALA A 26 -4.37 2.26 -2.31
CA ALA A 26 -5.21 1.44 -3.18
C ALA A 26 -6.08 2.30 -4.13
N ILE A 27 -6.70 3.35 -3.61
CA ILE A 27 -7.47 4.30 -4.43
C ILE A 27 -6.57 4.98 -5.46
N ARG A 28 -5.34 5.36 -5.07
CA ARG A 28 -4.36 5.95 -6.00
C ARG A 28 -4.04 4.98 -7.14
N TYR A 29 -3.80 3.70 -6.87
CA TYR A 29 -3.59 2.70 -7.93
C TYR A 29 -4.81 2.56 -8.83
N ALA A 30 -6.03 2.57 -8.27
CA ALA A 30 -7.25 2.47 -9.05
C ALA A 30 -7.41 3.67 -10.01
N ARG A 31 -7.07 4.88 -9.55
CA ARG A 31 -7.12 6.10 -10.37
C ARG A 31 -6.05 6.15 -11.47
N LEU A 32 -4.87 5.60 -11.19
CA LEU A 32 -3.75 5.58 -12.15
C LEU A 32 -3.83 4.44 -13.17
N SER A 33 -4.64 3.42 -12.91
CA SER A 33 -4.74 2.25 -13.77
C SER A 33 -5.94 2.38 -14.70
N SER A 34 -5.71 2.47 -16.01
CA SER A 34 -6.79 2.50 -17.00
C SER A 34 -7.46 1.14 -17.22
N ARG A 35 -6.81 0.04 -16.81
CA ARG A 35 -7.34 -1.33 -16.95
C ARG A 35 -7.31 -2.06 -15.62
N LYS A 36 -8.34 -2.87 -15.37
CA LYS A 36 -8.47 -3.71 -14.15
C LYS A 36 -7.25 -4.63 -13.92
N ARG A 37 -6.69 -5.18 -14.99
CA ARG A 37 -5.52 -6.08 -14.90
C ARG A 37 -4.27 -5.36 -14.35
N ASP A 38 -4.08 -4.10 -14.72
CA ASP A 38 -2.91 -3.32 -14.32
C ASP A 38 -3.06 -2.89 -12.85
N TYR A 39 -4.29 -2.52 -12.45
CA TYR A 39 -4.64 -2.31 -11.04
C TYR A 39 -4.36 -3.55 -10.20
N ASN A 40 -4.83 -4.73 -10.62
CA ASN A 40 -4.63 -5.98 -9.89
C ASN A 40 -3.13 -6.28 -9.72
N LYS A 41 -2.33 -6.12 -10.79
CA LYS A 41 -0.88 -6.30 -10.74
C LYS A 41 -0.23 -5.35 -9.72
N MET A 42 -0.64 -4.08 -9.72
CA MET A 42 -0.12 -3.08 -8.77
C MET A 42 -0.52 -3.39 -7.32
N ILE A 43 -1.75 -3.83 -7.07
CA ILE A 43 -2.20 -4.24 -5.74
C ILE A 43 -1.44 -5.46 -5.24
N SER A 44 -1.22 -6.48 -6.06
CA SER A 44 -0.42 -7.65 -5.67
C SER A 44 1.00 -7.26 -5.27
N GLN A 45 1.65 -6.38 -6.03
CA GLN A 45 2.97 -5.86 -5.68
C GLN A 45 2.94 -5.01 -4.41
N PHE A 46 1.90 -4.21 -4.21
CA PHE A 46 1.73 -3.39 -3.02
C PHE A 46 1.60 -4.24 -1.75
N ILE A 47 0.79 -5.30 -1.79
CA ILE A 47 0.63 -6.25 -0.68
C ILE A 47 1.97 -6.90 -0.31
N LEU A 48 2.72 -7.38 -1.30
CA LEU A 48 4.05 -7.97 -1.05
C LEU A 48 5.01 -6.97 -0.36
N ARG A 49 4.96 -5.70 -0.74
CA ARG A 49 5.78 -4.65 -0.11
C ARG A 49 5.31 -4.32 1.31
N LEU A 50 4.00 -4.36 1.58
CA LEU A 50 3.46 -4.22 2.94
C LEU A 50 3.90 -5.38 3.84
N GLN A 51 3.81 -6.62 3.36
CA GLN A 51 4.27 -7.80 4.11
C GLN A 51 5.76 -7.70 4.46
N ARG A 52 6.61 -7.27 3.52
CA ARG A 52 8.04 -6.99 3.77
C ARG A 52 8.29 -5.88 4.81
N ARG A 53 7.29 -5.03 5.07
CA ARG A 53 7.31 -3.96 6.09
C ARG A 53 6.69 -4.41 7.43
N GLY A 54 6.33 -5.69 7.56
CA GLY A 54 5.80 -6.31 8.77
C GLY A 54 4.29 -6.18 8.95
N TYR A 55 3.55 -5.80 7.90
CA TYR A 55 2.09 -5.77 7.97
C TYR A 55 1.53 -7.20 7.98
N PRO A 56 0.49 -7.47 8.79
CA PRO A 56 -0.21 -8.76 8.80
C PRO A 56 -0.99 -9.00 7.49
#